data_AF-A0A7X6MP96-F1
#
_entry.id   AF-A0A7X6MP96-F1
#
_cell.length_a   1.000
_cell.length_b   1.000
_cell.length_c   1.000
_cell.angle_alpha   90.00
_cell.angle_beta   90.00
_cell.angle_gamma   90.00
#
_symmetry.space_group_name_H-M   'P 1'
#
loop_
_entity.id
_entity.type
_entity.pdbx_description
1 polymer ?
#
loop_
_entity_poly.entity_id
_entity_poly.type
_entity_poly.pdbx_seq_one_letter_code
_entity_poly.pdbx_strand_id
1 'polypeptide(L)'
;MTTSVRPGGGSTNAGRRDAFSERLLKGSVRKSYAPVVDIDWHAPLDPDKFFLPPKIVSLYGTPLWDSMSREEQIELSRQELANTLSAGIWFENILNQALLRKMMHQDPTANSTHYELTELGDETRHMVMFGKAIDKIGAKPVRPRLYQRMIINSLPFFFRGSVLWVAALVGEEIFDSLQRQMMDDPELQPMVQRLMRIHVTEEARHIQFARDGLRQRTPSMRWYKRVWVANLNGVGGFFFRYLFSNKIQYARVGLDARAARRIARASAHRREVQISGFAPLAAFLEEVGLMGRIARRMWRRSGFLPAKTPLRLTAAADSTPGTDAGITEEVYDGFAVLDTGDGDRRVHVRLAGHLDPIDGKYHWRGTILDAPSTIAAGPVRLSIGTRTVDARINERTSQGTHSVSGIGEPPFELDSADAPEVSAAG
;
A
#
# COMPACT_ATOMS: atom_id res chain seq x y z
N MET A 1 -40.44 -0.88 -39.57
CA MET A 1 -39.76 0.03 -38.62
C MET A 1 -38.56 -0.71 -38.05
N THR A 2 -37.37 -0.39 -38.55
CA THR A 2 -36.08 -0.94 -38.11
C THR A 2 -35.60 -0.14 -36.89
N THR A 3 -35.68 -0.75 -35.71
CA THR A 3 -35.20 -0.15 -34.48
C THR A 3 -33.67 -0.29 -34.42
N SER A 4 -32.99 0.80 -34.76
CA SER A 4 -31.54 0.96 -34.58
C SER A 4 -31.18 0.84 -33.11
N VAL A 5 -30.46 -0.23 -32.75
CA VAL A 5 -29.76 -0.35 -31.47
C VAL A 5 -28.48 0.47 -31.57
N ARG A 6 -28.41 1.58 -30.84
CA ARG A 6 -27.15 2.34 -30.65
C ARG A 6 -26.11 1.42 -29.98
N PRO A 7 -24.85 1.35 -30.46
CA PRO A 7 -23.79 0.66 -29.75
C PRO A 7 -23.41 1.51 -28.53
N GLY A 8 -23.80 1.07 -27.34
CA GLY A 8 -23.40 1.69 -26.08
C GLY A 8 -21.93 1.44 -25.79
N GLY A 9 -21.23 2.43 -25.24
CA GLY A 9 -19.84 2.35 -24.78
C GLY A 9 -19.54 1.38 -23.62
N GLY A 10 -20.33 0.31 -23.47
CA GLY A 10 -20.11 -0.77 -22.51
C GLY A 10 -19.15 -1.84 -23.01
N SER A 11 -19.08 -2.07 -24.34
CA SER A 11 -18.25 -3.12 -24.95
C SER A 11 -16.74 -2.88 -24.75
N THR A 12 -16.30 -1.63 -24.87
CA THR A 12 -14.87 -1.26 -24.71
C THR A 12 -14.39 -1.38 -23.27
N ASN A 13 -15.23 -1.05 -22.28
CA ASN A 13 -14.89 -1.21 -20.86
C ASN A 13 -14.90 -2.68 -20.42
N ALA A 14 -15.83 -3.49 -20.95
CA ALA A 14 -15.86 -4.93 -20.66
C ALA A 14 -14.60 -5.63 -21.21
N GLY A 15 -14.22 -5.36 -22.46
CA GLY A 15 -13.00 -5.92 -23.07
C GLY A 15 -11.71 -5.47 -22.36
N ARG A 16 -11.64 -4.21 -21.91
CA ARG A 16 -10.48 -3.71 -21.16
C ARG A 16 -10.34 -4.37 -19.78
N ARG A 17 -11.46 -4.63 -19.10
CA ARG A 17 -11.49 -5.33 -17.80
C ARG A 17 -11.13 -6.81 -17.96
N ASP A 18 -11.58 -7.44 -19.03
CA ASP A 18 -11.28 -8.84 -19.31
C ASP A 18 -9.78 -9.05 -19.56
N ALA A 19 -9.16 -8.23 -20.42
CA ALA A 19 -7.72 -8.26 -20.67
C ALA A 19 -6.87 -7.93 -19.43
N PHE A 20 -7.35 -7.06 -18.54
CA PHE A 20 -6.68 -6.80 -17.26
C PHE A 20 -6.75 -8.00 -16.32
N SER A 21 -7.94 -8.62 -16.19
CA SER A 21 -8.14 -9.81 -15.36
C SER A 21 -7.31 -10.99 -15.87
N GLU A 22 -7.19 -11.16 -17.19
CA GLU A 22 -6.34 -12.19 -17.81
C GLU A 22 -4.86 -12.01 -17.44
N ARG A 23 -4.35 -10.77 -17.42
CA ARG A 23 -2.96 -10.50 -16.98
C ARG A 23 -2.75 -10.86 -15.51
N LEU A 24 -3.72 -10.51 -14.65
CA LEU A 24 -3.64 -10.86 -13.24
C LEU A 24 -3.71 -12.37 -13.01
N LEU A 25 -4.58 -13.09 -13.72
CA LEU A 25 -4.65 -14.55 -13.70
C LEU A 25 -3.31 -15.20 -14.08
N LYS A 26 -2.68 -14.73 -15.17
CA LYS A 26 -1.34 -15.18 -15.56
C LYS A 26 -0.30 -14.91 -14.49
N GLY A 27 -0.42 -13.78 -13.78
CA GLY A 27 0.42 -13.42 -12.64
C GLY A 27 0.23 -14.35 -11.43
N SER A 28 -1.03 -14.68 -11.09
CA SER A 28 -1.35 -15.56 -9.96
C SER A 28 -0.76 -16.96 -10.11
N VAL A 29 -0.75 -17.54 -11.32
CA VAL A 29 -0.13 -18.86 -11.56
C VAL A 29 1.38 -18.85 -11.28
N ARG A 30 2.07 -17.72 -11.50
CA ARG A 30 3.52 -17.59 -11.33
C ARG A 30 3.95 -17.16 -9.92
N LYS A 31 3.06 -16.49 -9.17
CA LYS A 31 3.36 -15.87 -7.87
C LYS A 31 2.27 -16.16 -6.81
N SER A 32 1.70 -17.37 -6.84
CA SER A 32 0.87 -17.89 -5.76
C SER A 32 1.72 -18.82 -4.89
N TYR A 33 1.72 -18.55 -3.59
CA TYR A 33 2.50 -19.31 -2.62
C TYR A 33 1.59 -20.31 -1.90
N ALA A 34 2.16 -21.45 -1.53
CA ALA A 34 1.55 -22.41 -0.63
C ALA A 34 2.15 -22.19 0.77
N PRO A 35 1.45 -21.53 1.72
CA PRO A 35 2.03 -21.17 3.01
C PRO A 35 2.56 -22.36 3.84
N VAL A 36 2.07 -23.56 3.56
CA VAL A 36 2.55 -24.81 4.19
C VAL A 36 3.98 -25.15 3.76
N VAL A 37 4.38 -24.78 2.54
CA VAL A 37 5.68 -25.09 1.93
C VAL A 37 6.60 -23.88 1.99
N ASP A 38 6.06 -22.68 1.78
CA ASP A 38 6.85 -21.46 1.61
C ASP A 38 7.38 -20.84 2.91
N ILE A 39 6.97 -21.37 4.06
CA ILE A 39 7.45 -20.97 5.38
C ILE A 39 7.97 -22.21 6.10
N ASP A 40 9.21 -22.16 6.58
CA ASP A 40 9.74 -23.17 7.49
C ASP A 40 9.11 -23.00 8.88
N TRP A 41 8.00 -23.70 9.10
CA TRP A 41 7.29 -23.73 10.38
C TRP A 41 8.07 -24.48 11.48
N HIS A 42 9.10 -25.25 11.13
CA HIS A 42 9.89 -26.02 12.09
C HIS A 42 11.11 -25.25 12.61
N ALA A 43 11.59 -24.25 11.88
CA ALA A 43 12.65 -23.34 12.33
C ALA A 43 12.37 -22.79 13.74
N PRO A 44 13.39 -22.75 14.63
CA PRO A 44 13.23 -22.17 15.97
C PRO A 44 12.95 -20.67 15.88
N LEU A 45 12.18 -20.16 16.83
CA LEU A 45 12.02 -18.71 17.02
C LEU A 45 13.24 -18.19 17.78
N ASP A 46 13.72 -17.02 17.37
CA ASP A 46 14.83 -16.35 18.04
C ASP A 46 14.30 -15.59 19.27
N PRO A 47 14.72 -15.92 20.51
CA PRO A 47 14.17 -15.30 21.72
C PRO A 47 14.42 -13.79 21.82
N ASP A 48 15.44 -13.26 21.13
CA ASP A 48 15.88 -11.87 21.23
C ASP A 48 15.29 -10.97 20.12
N LYS A 49 14.53 -11.57 19.19
CA LYS A 49 13.90 -10.88 18.05
C LYS A 49 12.43 -10.56 18.27
N PHE A 50 12.04 -9.43 17.73
CA PHE A 50 10.65 -8.97 17.77
C PHE A 50 9.77 -9.66 16.74
N PHE A 51 8.47 -9.66 17.02
CA PHE A 51 7.42 -10.12 16.10
C PHE A 51 6.81 -8.99 15.26
N LEU A 52 7.05 -7.74 15.66
CA LEU A 52 6.83 -6.54 14.88
C LEU A 52 8.00 -5.60 15.16
N PRO A 53 8.58 -4.91 14.16
CA PRO A 53 9.69 -4.01 14.41
C PRO A 53 9.36 -2.97 15.49
N PRO A 54 10.32 -2.62 16.37
CA PRO A 54 10.08 -1.71 17.49
C PRO A 54 9.37 -0.43 17.07
N LYS A 55 9.84 0.20 15.99
CA LYS A 55 9.27 1.43 15.42
C LYS A 55 7.78 1.32 15.06
N ILE A 56 7.21 0.13 14.93
CA ILE A 56 5.77 -0.04 14.64
C ILE A 56 4.97 -0.41 15.90
N VAL A 57 5.61 -0.89 16.97
CA VAL A 57 4.92 -1.28 18.20
C VAL A 57 4.23 -0.06 18.84
N SER A 58 3.01 -0.25 19.33
CA SER A 58 2.14 0.88 19.68
C SER A 58 2.63 1.80 20.80
N LEU A 59 3.52 1.31 21.67
CA LEU A 59 4.12 2.07 22.76
C LEU A 59 5.50 2.66 22.43
N TYR A 60 6.10 2.34 21.28
CA TYR A 60 7.42 2.82 20.92
C TYR A 60 7.52 4.37 20.97
N GLY A 61 8.65 4.86 21.47
CA GLY A 61 8.91 6.29 21.66
C GLY A 61 8.06 6.94 22.76
N THR A 62 7.59 6.16 23.74
CA THR A 62 6.86 6.68 24.91
C THR A 62 7.60 6.36 26.20
N PRO A 63 7.41 7.15 27.29
CA PRO A 63 8.06 6.87 28.56
C PRO A 63 7.75 5.48 29.13
N LEU A 64 6.57 4.91 28.80
CA LEU A 64 6.22 3.56 29.22
C LEU A 64 7.09 2.53 28.50
N TRP A 65 7.36 2.71 27.21
CA TRP A 65 8.25 1.82 26.46
C TRP A 65 9.69 1.87 26.96
N ASP A 66 10.18 3.06 27.29
CA ASP A 66 11.53 3.26 27.81
C ASP A 66 11.71 2.60 29.20
N SER A 67 10.61 2.44 29.95
CA SER A 67 10.60 1.75 31.25
C SER A 67 10.41 0.23 31.16
N MET A 68 10.01 -0.30 29.99
CA MET A 68 9.77 -1.73 29.80
C MET A 68 11.09 -2.48 29.64
N SER A 69 11.15 -3.71 30.16
CA SER A 69 12.26 -4.62 29.87
C SER A 69 12.24 -5.02 28.39
N ARG A 70 13.40 -5.48 27.87
CA ARG A 70 13.49 -6.00 26.49
C ARG A 70 12.50 -7.16 26.26
N GLU A 71 12.32 -8.02 27.25
CA GLU A 71 11.36 -9.13 27.21
C GLU A 71 9.92 -8.64 27.10
N GLU A 72 9.54 -7.62 27.88
CA GLU A 72 8.21 -7.00 27.80
C GLU A 72 7.97 -6.32 26.44
N GLN A 73 8.99 -5.70 25.87
CA GLN A 73 8.93 -5.08 24.54
C GLN A 73 8.70 -6.14 23.45
N ILE A 74 9.44 -7.25 23.50
CA ILE A 74 9.28 -8.39 22.58
C ILE A 74 7.90 -9.02 22.75
N GLU A 75 7.47 -9.27 23.99
CA GLU A 75 6.15 -9.83 24.29
C GLU A 75 5.01 -8.93 23.81
N LEU A 76 5.15 -7.60 23.94
CA LEU A 76 4.16 -6.66 23.39
C LEU A 76 4.08 -6.76 21.86
N SER A 77 5.22 -6.83 21.17
CA SER A 77 5.24 -7.01 19.72
C SER A 77 4.54 -8.31 19.29
N ARG A 78 4.72 -9.39 20.06
CA ARG A 78 4.09 -10.69 19.83
C ARG A 78 2.57 -10.61 19.98
N GLN A 79 2.09 -9.94 21.02
CA GLN A 79 0.65 -9.76 21.26
C GLN A 79 0.00 -8.84 20.21
N GLU A 80 0.70 -7.82 19.75
CA GLU A 80 0.23 -6.92 18.69
C GLU A 80 0.17 -7.61 17.33
N LEU A 81 1.17 -8.44 17.00
CA LEU A 81 1.13 -9.30 15.82
C LEU A 81 -0.08 -10.25 15.90
N ALA A 82 -0.24 -10.97 17.01
CA ALA A 82 -1.34 -11.91 17.18
C ALA A 82 -2.72 -11.25 17.05
N ASN A 83 -2.90 -10.06 17.58
CA ASN A 83 -4.14 -9.28 17.44
C ASN A 83 -4.38 -8.87 15.97
N THR A 84 -3.32 -8.47 15.26
CA THR A 84 -3.40 -8.06 13.85
C THR A 84 -3.73 -9.25 12.94
N LEU A 85 -2.99 -10.36 13.07
CA LEU A 85 -3.26 -11.60 12.31
C LEU A 85 -4.66 -12.15 12.61
N SER A 86 -5.09 -12.12 13.88
CA SER A 86 -6.44 -12.54 14.25
C SER A 86 -7.51 -11.71 13.54
N ALA A 87 -7.31 -10.39 13.43
CA ALA A 87 -8.23 -9.52 12.72
C ALA A 87 -8.20 -9.73 11.21
N GLY A 88 -7.03 -10.01 10.63
CA GLY A 88 -6.84 -10.40 9.23
C GLY A 88 -7.72 -11.60 8.86
N ILE A 89 -7.65 -12.69 9.64
CA ILE A 89 -8.48 -13.90 9.42
C ILE A 89 -9.97 -13.55 9.32
N TRP A 90 -10.48 -12.69 10.20
CA TRP A 90 -11.89 -12.30 10.16
C TRP A 90 -12.23 -11.39 8.98
N PHE A 91 -11.30 -10.51 8.59
CA PHE A 91 -11.45 -9.61 7.47
C PHE A 91 -11.50 -10.38 6.14
N GLU A 92 -10.55 -11.28 5.90
CA GLU A 92 -10.49 -12.16 4.72
C GLU A 92 -11.77 -13.01 4.63
N ASN A 93 -12.25 -13.55 5.76
CA ASN A 93 -13.52 -14.28 5.79
C ASN A 93 -14.74 -13.41 5.43
N ILE A 94 -14.74 -12.10 5.77
CA ILE A 94 -15.81 -11.17 5.36
C ILE A 94 -15.74 -10.93 3.85
N LEU A 95 -14.54 -10.74 3.29
CA LEU A 95 -14.33 -10.55 1.85
C LEU A 95 -14.74 -11.79 1.07
N ASN A 96 -14.33 -12.98 1.50
CA ASN A 96 -14.73 -14.26 0.90
C ASN A 96 -16.24 -14.42 0.81
N GLN A 97 -16.95 -14.13 1.90
CA GLN A 97 -18.41 -14.14 1.91
C GLN A 97 -19.01 -13.11 0.94
N ALA A 98 -18.44 -11.90 0.85
CA ALA A 98 -18.94 -10.87 -0.04
C ALA A 98 -18.68 -11.20 -1.52
N LEU A 99 -17.50 -11.73 -1.86
CA LEU A 99 -17.12 -12.18 -3.20
C LEU A 99 -17.99 -13.35 -3.66
N LEU A 100 -18.18 -14.38 -2.82
CA LEU A 100 -19.05 -15.52 -3.11
C LEU A 100 -20.50 -15.08 -3.39
N ARG A 101 -21.02 -14.11 -2.61
CA ARG A 101 -22.36 -13.56 -2.87
C ARG A 101 -22.44 -12.75 -4.15
N LYS A 102 -21.37 -12.04 -4.51
CA LYS A 102 -21.30 -11.22 -5.73
C LYS A 102 -21.25 -12.09 -6.98
N MET A 103 -20.51 -13.20 -6.94
CA MET A 103 -20.41 -14.19 -8.02
C MET A 103 -21.77 -14.71 -8.49
N MET A 104 -22.76 -14.83 -7.59
CA MET A 104 -24.13 -15.25 -7.94
C MET A 104 -24.84 -14.36 -8.97
N HIS A 105 -24.28 -13.18 -9.25
CA HIS A 105 -24.81 -12.20 -10.20
C HIS A 105 -23.85 -11.90 -11.36
N GLN A 106 -22.82 -12.73 -11.56
CA GLN A 106 -21.80 -12.56 -12.60
C GLN A 106 -21.80 -13.75 -13.57
N ASP A 107 -21.29 -13.51 -14.78
CA ASP A 107 -21.05 -14.56 -15.75
C ASP A 107 -19.93 -15.48 -15.23
N PRO A 108 -20.19 -16.77 -14.97
CA PRO A 108 -19.19 -17.68 -14.43
C PRO A 108 -18.04 -17.95 -15.40
N THR A 109 -18.19 -17.64 -16.70
CA THR A 109 -17.18 -17.87 -17.73
C THR A 109 -16.22 -16.70 -17.95
N ALA A 110 -16.53 -15.52 -17.39
CA ALA A 110 -15.74 -14.32 -17.59
C ALA A 110 -14.41 -14.37 -16.82
N ASN A 111 -13.32 -13.84 -17.40
CA ASN A 111 -12.01 -13.82 -16.74
C ASN A 111 -12.03 -13.04 -15.43
N SER A 112 -12.86 -12.00 -15.33
CA SER A 112 -13.03 -11.27 -14.07
C SER A 112 -13.64 -12.13 -12.96
N THR A 113 -14.48 -13.12 -13.28
CA THR A 113 -15.07 -14.05 -12.30
C THR A 113 -14.06 -15.11 -11.90
N HIS A 114 -13.30 -15.65 -12.87
CA HIS A 114 -12.19 -16.57 -12.59
C HIS A 114 -11.10 -15.93 -11.72
N TYR A 115 -10.79 -14.65 -11.95
CA TYR A 115 -9.86 -13.92 -11.11
C TYR A 115 -10.38 -13.74 -9.68
N GLU A 116 -11.64 -13.33 -9.50
CA GLU A 116 -12.26 -13.23 -8.16
C GLU A 116 -12.27 -14.57 -7.39
N LEU A 117 -12.40 -15.70 -8.10
CA LEU A 117 -12.24 -17.04 -7.51
C LEU A 117 -10.79 -17.38 -7.16
N THR A 118 -9.83 -16.84 -7.91
CA THR A 118 -8.40 -16.96 -7.60
C THR A 118 -8.06 -16.16 -6.34
N GLU A 119 -8.57 -14.92 -6.22
CA GLU A 119 -8.45 -14.09 -5.01
C GLU A 119 -9.02 -14.84 -3.80
N LEU A 120 -10.24 -15.37 -3.91
CA LEU A 120 -10.84 -16.22 -2.87
C LEU A 120 -9.92 -17.38 -2.44
N GLY A 121 -9.20 -17.99 -3.39
CA GLY A 121 -8.21 -19.02 -3.11
C GLY A 121 -6.99 -18.49 -2.33
N ASP A 122 -6.42 -17.36 -2.76
CA ASP A 122 -5.31 -16.67 -2.08
C ASP A 122 -5.73 -16.32 -0.63
N GLU A 123 -6.92 -15.74 -0.43
CA GLU A 123 -7.44 -15.39 0.90
C GLU A 123 -7.58 -16.59 1.85
N THR A 124 -8.06 -17.74 1.35
CA THR A 124 -8.13 -18.94 2.20
C THR A 124 -6.75 -19.43 2.63
N ARG A 125 -5.72 -19.24 1.79
CA ARG A 125 -4.33 -19.57 2.14
C ARG A 125 -3.78 -18.57 3.15
N HIS A 126 -4.06 -17.28 3.02
CA HIS A 126 -3.70 -16.27 4.01
C HIS A 126 -4.30 -16.59 5.40
N MET A 127 -5.58 -16.94 5.46
CA MET A 127 -6.24 -17.34 6.72
C MET A 127 -5.52 -18.51 7.40
N VAL A 128 -5.14 -19.53 6.62
CA VAL A 128 -4.37 -20.69 7.12
C VAL A 128 -2.98 -20.25 7.61
N MET A 129 -2.29 -19.42 6.82
CA MET A 129 -0.96 -18.89 7.15
C MET A 129 -0.99 -18.11 8.47
N PHE A 130 -1.97 -17.22 8.65
CA PHE A 130 -2.15 -16.43 9.87
C PHE A 130 -2.49 -17.30 11.07
N GLY A 131 -3.35 -18.31 10.89
CA GLY A 131 -3.65 -19.30 11.92
C GLY A 131 -2.41 -20.05 12.40
N LYS A 132 -1.60 -20.55 11.45
CA LYS A 132 -0.32 -21.23 11.75
C LYS A 132 0.68 -20.31 12.43
N ALA A 133 0.79 -19.06 12.01
CA ALA A 133 1.68 -18.10 12.65
C ALA A 133 1.29 -17.80 14.10
N ILE A 134 -0.02 -17.61 14.38
CA ILE A 134 -0.50 -17.40 15.75
C ILE A 134 -0.17 -18.61 16.65
N ASP A 135 -0.34 -19.82 16.13
CA ASP A 135 -0.01 -21.07 16.84
C ASP A 135 1.51 -21.18 17.09
N LYS A 136 2.32 -20.97 16.05
CA LYS A 136 3.79 -21.04 16.10
C LYS A 136 4.40 -20.07 17.12
N ILE A 137 3.88 -18.86 17.23
CA ILE A 137 4.35 -17.87 18.22
C ILE A 137 3.76 -18.09 19.61
N GLY A 138 2.99 -19.17 19.83
CA GLY A 138 2.38 -19.50 21.11
C GLY A 138 1.39 -18.43 21.61
N ALA A 139 0.75 -17.68 20.71
CA ALA A 139 -0.18 -16.61 21.08
C ALA A 139 -1.63 -17.11 21.10
N LYS A 140 -2.43 -16.56 22.02
CA LYS A 140 -3.87 -16.82 22.02
C LYS A 140 -4.56 -15.92 20.98
N PRO A 141 -5.28 -16.46 19.98
CA PRO A 141 -5.96 -15.62 19.00
C PRO A 141 -6.99 -14.71 19.67
N VAL A 142 -7.16 -13.51 19.13
CA VAL A 142 -8.16 -12.54 19.60
C VAL A 142 -9.49 -12.86 18.92
N ARG A 143 -10.47 -13.31 19.70
CA ARG A 143 -11.79 -13.69 19.20
C ARG A 143 -12.82 -12.56 19.42
N PRO A 144 -13.65 -12.24 18.42
CA PRO A 144 -14.74 -11.29 18.58
C PRO A 144 -15.79 -11.80 19.58
N ARG A 145 -16.33 -10.89 20.39
CA ARG A 145 -17.47 -11.16 21.29
C ARG A 145 -18.73 -11.47 20.49
N LEU A 146 -19.77 -12.02 21.13
CA LEU A 146 -21.02 -12.39 20.45
C LEU A 146 -21.62 -11.25 19.61
N TYR A 147 -21.77 -10.05 20.19
CA TYR A 147 -22.29 -8.91 19.45
C TYR A 147 -21.39 -8.48 18.28
N GLN A 148 -20.06 -8.60 18.41
CA GLN A 148 -19.11 -8.31 17.33
C GLN A 148 -19.25 -9.34 16.21
N ARG A 149 -19.44 -10.63 16.54
CA ARG A 149 -19.72 -11.69 15.56
C ARG A 149 -21.01 -11.43 14.80
N MET A 150 -22.07 -10.97 15.49
CA MET A 150 -23.32 -10.58 14.83
C MET A 150 -23.09 -9.44 13.83
N ILE A 151 -22.31 -8.41 14.20
CA ILE A 151 -21.94 -7.32 13.29
C ILE A 151 -21.13 -7.85 12.10
N ILE A 152 -20.06 -8.61 12.36
CA ILE A 152 -19.17 -9.19 11.35
C ILE A 152 -19.97 -10.00 10.32
N ASN A 153 -20.86 -10.89 10.76
CA ASN A 153 -21.69 -11.70 9.88
C ASN A 153 -22.74 -10.89 9.10
N SER A 154 -23.06 -9.66 9.53
CA SER A 154 -23.95 -8.77 8.80
C SER A 154 -23.25 -7.96 7.70
N LEU A 155 -21.94 -7.70 7.83
CA LEU A 155 -21.17 -6.84 6.91
C LEU A 155 -21.18 -7.31 5.44
N PRO A 156 -21.06 -8.62 5.12
CA PRO A 156 -21.12 -9.09 3.73
C PRO A 156 -22.41 -8.71 2.99
N PHE A 157 -23.52 -8.48 3.72
CA PHE A 157 -24.77 -8.02 3.12
C PHE A 157 -24.70 -6.54 2.70
N PHE A 158 -23.84 -5.73 3.31
CA PHE A 158 -23.67 -4.32 2.96
C PHE A 158 -22.53 -4.09 1.97
N PHE A 159 -21.56 -5.00 1.92
CA PHE A 159 -20.40 -4.91 1.03
C PHE A 159 -20.75 -5.35 -0.39
N ARG A 160 -21.40 -4.44 -1.13
CA ARG A 160 -21.80 -4.65 -2.53
C ARG A 160 -21.33 -3.51 -3.43
N GLY A 161 -21.12 -3.81 -4.71
CA GLY A 161 -20.73 -2.80 -5.70
C GLY A 161 -19.43 -2.09 -5.31
N SER A 162 -19.42 -0.76 -5.34
CA SER A 162 -18.23 0.03 -4.96
C SER A 162 -17.94 0.03 -3.46
N VAL A 163 -18.91 -0.32 -2.60
CA VAL A 163 -18.67 -0.42 -1.15
C VAL A 163 -17.73 -1.58 -0.86
N LEU A 164 -17.92 -2.71 -1.53
CA LEU A 164 -17.04 -3.88 -1.40
C LEU A 164 -15.60 -3.48 -1.70
N TRP A 165 -15.35 -2.86 -2.85
CA TRP A 165 -13.98 -2.47 -3.24
C TRP A 165 -13.37 -1.42 -2.32
N VAL A 166 -14.14 -0.44 -1.86
CA VAL A 166 -13.63 0.52 -0.87
C VAL A 166 -13.35 -0.16 0.47
N ALA A 167 -14.18 -1.11 0.90
CA ALA A 167 -13.96 -1.87 2.12
C ALA A 167 -12.73 -2.79 2.03
N ALA A 168 -12.54 -3.45 0.89
CA ALA A 168 -11.35 -4.24 0.55
C ALA A 168 -10.09 -3.38 0.67
N LEU A 169 -10.01 -2.27 -0.07
CA LEU A 169 -8.87 -1.34 -0.01
C LEU A 169 -8.61 -0.76 1.38
N VAL A 170 -9.67 -0.40 2.11
CA VAL A 170 -9.52 0.09 3.48
C VAL A 170 -8.91 -0.96 4.40
N GLY A 171 -9.24 -2.23 4.22
CA GLY A 171 -8.62 -3.32 4.97
C GLY A 171 -7.19 -3.61 4.49
N GLU A 172 -7.02 -3.92 3.21
CA GLU A 172 -5.80 -4.45 2.63
C GLU A 172 -4.68 -3.41 2.55
N GLU A 173 -4.95 -2.22 2.02
CA GLU A 173 -3.90 -1.28 1.62
C GLU A 173 -3.19 -0.63 2.83
N ILE A 174 -3.90 -0.46 3.94
CA ILE A 174 -3.29 0.01 5.20
C ILE A 174 -2.35 -1.05 5.78
N PHE A 175 -2.73 -2.33 5.71
CA PHE A 175 -1.86 -3.41 6.15
C PHE A 175 -0.67 -3.59 5.22
N ASP A 176 -0.89 -3.60 3.89
CA ASP A 176 0.16 -3.70 2.87
C ASP A 176 1.22 -2.61 3.08
N SER A 177 0.79 -1.35 3.22
CA SER A 177 1.72 -0.24 3.44
C SER A 177 2.52 -0.39 4.73
N LEU A 178 1.90 -0.85 5.82
CA LEU A 178 2.61 -1.13 7.07
C LEU A 178 3.59 -2.29 6.87
N GLN A 179 3.16 -3.42 6.30
CA GLN A 179 4.00 -4.60 6.09
C GLN A 179 5.24 -4.31 5.23
N ARG A 180 5.11 -3.48 4.19
CA ARG A 180 6.25 -3.04 3.36
C ARG A 180 7.30 -2.26 4.16
N GLN A 181 6.90 -1.47 5.17
CA GLN A 181 7.81 -0.70 6.01
C GLN A 181 8.59 -1.54 7.04
N MET A 182 8.16 -2.79 7.27
CA MET A 182 8.70 -3.68 8.33
C MET A 182 9.39 -4.94 7.81
N MET A 183 9.18 -5.33 6.54
CA MET A 183 9.63 -6.63 6.02
C MET A 183 11.15 -6.82 6.04
N ASP A 184 11.92 -5.75 5.84
CA ASP A 184 13.39 -5.81 5.75
C ASP A 184 14.08 -5.37 7.05
N ASP A 185 13.33 -5.36 8.17
CA ASP A 185 13.86 -4.98 9.47
C ASP A 185 14.68 -6.14 10.10
N PRO A 186 15.95 -5.89 10.49
CA PRO A 186 16.85 -6.94 10.98
C PRO A 186 16.42 -7.51 12.34
N GLU A 187 15.66 -6.75 13.14
CA GLU A 187 15.18 -7.18 14.45
C GLU A 187 13.93 -8.08 14.36
N LEU A 188 13.35 -8.25 13.16
CA LEU A 188 12.15 -9.05 12.95
C LEU A 188 12.47 -10.55 12.84
N GLN A 189 11.62 -11.40 13.41
CA GLN A 189 11.67 -12.85 13.23
C GLN A 189 11.69 -13.23 11.74
N PRO A 190 12.63 -14.05 11.26
CA PRO A 190 12.70 -14.46 9.85
C PRO A 190 11.39 -15.08 9.32
N MET A 191 10.72 -15.89 10.14
CA MET A 191 9.41 -16.46 9.80
C MET A 191 8.36 -15.37 9.54
N VAL A 192 8.35 -14.31 10.36
CA VAL A 192 7.41 -13.19 10.20
C VAL A 192 7.75 -12.36 8.96
N GLN A 193 9.04 -12.13 8.66
CA GLN A 193 9.47 -11.49 7.42
C GLN A 193 8.97 -12.27 6.19
N ARG A 194 9.15 -13.61 6.18
CA ARG A 194 8.69 -14.47 5.08
C ARG A 194 7.16 -14.42 4.93
N LEU A 195 6.42 -14.49 6.04
CA LEU A 195 4.97 -14.36 6.05
C LEU A 195 4.51 -13.02 5.46
N MET A 196 5.12 -11.91 5.86
CA MET A 196 4.80 -10.58 5.33
C MET A 196 5.11 -10.50 3.84
N ARG A 197 6.25 -11.05 3.39
CA ARG A 197 6.64 -11.06 1.98
C ARG A 197 5.65 -11.80 1.08
N ILE A 198 5.20 -12.96 1.53
CA ILE A 198 4.18 -13.74 0.82
C ILE A 198 2.90 -12.93 0.72
N HIS A 199 2.34 -12.49 1.86
CA HIS A 199 1.09 -11.74 1.92
C HIS A 199 1.12 -10.47 1.05
N VAL A 200 2.15 -9.62 1.20
CA VAL A 200 2.32 -8.37 0.43
C VAL A 200 2.43 -8.63 -1.08
N THR A 201 3.04 -9.74 -1.49
CA THR A 201 3.19 -10.08 -2.91
C THR A 201 1.85 -10.50 -3.53
N GLU A 202 1.00 -11.17 -2.75
CA GLU A 202 -0.33 -11.62 -3.18
C GLU A 202 -1.34 -10.44 -3.13
N GLU A 203 -1.37 -9.69 -2.03
CA GLU A 203 -2.24 -8.52 -1.83
C GLU A 203 -2.00 -7.37 -2.82
N ALA A 204 -0.78 -7.22 -3.33
CA ALA A 204 -0.50 -6.23 -4.37
C ALA A 204 -1.43 -6.38 -5.58
N ARG A 205 -1.82 -7.61 -5.92
CA ARG A 205 -2.74 -7.90 -7.03
C ARG A 205 -4.18 -7.57 -6.65
N HIS A 206 -4.62 -7.92 -5.44
CA HIS A 206 -5.96 -7.63 -4.92
C HIS A 206 -6.22 -6.11 -4.87
N ILE A 207 -5.26 -5.37 -4.33
CA ILE A 207 -5.28 -3.90 -4.28
C ILE A 207 -5.38 -3.32 -5.70
N GLN A 208 -4.59 -3.84 -6.66
CA GLN A 208 -4.63 -3.35 -8.04
C GLN A 208 -6.00 -3.61 -8.68
N PHE A 209 -6.58 -4.79 -8.45
CA PHE A 209 -7.89 -5.16 -8.96
C PHE A 209 -9.01 -4.31 -8.37
N ALA A 210 -9.01 -4.09 -7.06
CA ALA A 210 -9.97 -3.23 -6.38
C ALA A 210 -9.85 -1.76 -6.84
N ARG A 211 -8.62 -1.25 -7.01
CA ARG A 211 -8.37 0.12 -7.54
C ARG A 211 -8.88 0.29 -8.96
N ASP A 212 -8.59 -0.64 -9.87
CA ASP A 212 -9.13 -0.60 -11.25
C ASP A 212 -10.67 -0.65 -11.24
N GLY A 213 -11.25 -1.53 -10.41
CA GLY A 213 -12.70 -1.63 -10.22
C GLY A 213 -13.35 -0.31 -9.78
N LEU A 214 -12.69 0.48 -8.93
CA LEU A 214 -13.18 1.80 -8.52
C LEU A 214 -12.94 2.89 -9.56
N ARG A 215 -11.80 2.91 -10.24
CA ARG A 215 -11.52 3.87 -11.33
C ARG A 215 -12.56 3.79 -12.44
N GLN A 216 -12.98 2.58 -12.80
CA GLN A 216 -13.98 2.38 -13.85
C GLN A 216 -15.41 2.73 -13.41
N ARG A 217 -15.77 2.44 -12.15
CA ARG A 217 -17.15 2.61 -11.65
C ARG A 217 -17.45 4.02 -11.13
N THR A 218 -16.45 4.72 -10.64
CA THR A 218 -16.67 6.04 -10.00
C THR A 218 -17.18 7.11 -10.98
N PRO A 219 -16.69 7.22 -12.23
CA PRO A 219 -17.20 8.19 -13.20
C PRO A 219 -18.68 8.03 -13.56
N SER A 220 -19.18 6.79 -13.57
CA SER A 220 -20.58 6.48 -13.89
C SER A 220 -21.50 6.48 -12.65
N MET A 221 -20.96 6.78 -11.46
CA MET A 221 -21.70 6.70 -10.21
C MET A 221 -22.64 7.89 -10.06
N ARG A 222 -23.92 7.62 -9.75
CA ARG A 222 -24.88 8.66 -9.36
C ARG A 222 -24.34 9.46 -8.17
N TRP A 223 -24.53 10.79 -8.21
CA TRP A 223 -23.93 11.72 -7.25
C TRP A 223 -24.18 11.35 -5.78
N TYR A 224 -25.40 10.95 -5.43
CA TYR A 224 -25.76 10.60 -4.05
C TYR A 224 -25.06 9.31 -3.58
N LYS A 225 -24.91 8.32 -4.47
CA LYS A 225 -24.13 7.10 -4.19
C LYS A 225 -22.67 7.46 -3.99
N ARG A 226 -22.12 8.35 -4.83
CA ARG A 226 -20.74 8.83 -4.70
C ARG A 226 -20.51 9.51 -3.36
N VAL A 227 -21.38 10.44 -2.96
CA VAL A 227 -21.31 11.10 -1.66
C VAL A 227 -21.38 10.08 -0.52
N TRP A 228 -22.26 9.09 -0.61
CA TRP A 228 -22.40 8.07 0.43
C TRP A 228 -21.15 7.19 0.55
N VAL A 229 -20.66 6.60 -0.55
CA VAL A 229 -19.41 5.80 -0.58
C VAL A 229 -18.21 6.63 -0.13
N ALA A 230 -18.15 7.89 -0.56
CA ALA A 230 -17.05 8.79 -0.24
C ALA A 230 -16.97 9.16 1.26
N ASN A 231 -18.05 9.00 2.02
CA ASN A 231 -18.08 9.32 3.44
C ASN A 231 -18.09 8.07 4.34
N LEU A 232 -18.67 6.96 3.86
CA LEU A 232 -18.77 5.71 4.63
C LEU A 232 -17.40 5.15 5.02
N ASN A 233 -16.40 5.27 4.15
CA ASN A 233 -15.05 4.75 4.43
C ASN A 233 -14.41 5.34 5.70
N GLY A 234 -14.84 6.53 6.14
CA GLY A 234 -14.38 7.14 7.39
C GLY A 234 -14.60 6.28 8.63
N VAL A 235 -15.57 5.35 8.61
CA VAL A 235 -15.81 4.39 9.71
C VAL A 235 -14.58 3.51 9.93
N GLY A 236 -13.81 3.21 8.86
CA GLY A 236 -12.57 2.45 8.93
C GLY A 236 -11.57 3.03 9.93
N GLY A 237 -11.48 4.36 10.04
CA GLY A 237 -10.58 5.01 11.00
C GLY A 237 -10.86 4.63 12.45
N PHE A 238 -12.13 4.55 12.85
CA PHE A 238 -12.48 4.14 14.20
C PHE A 238 -12.21 2.66 14.44
N PHE A 239 -12.42 1.83 13.42
CA PHE A 239 -12.08 0.40 13.46
C PHE A 239 -10.58 0.19 13.64
N PHE A 240 -9.73 0.79 12.82
CA PHE A 240 -8.27 0.65 12.95
C PHE A 240 -7.73 1.26 14.23
N ARG A 241 -8.26 2.42 14.68
CA ARG A 241 -7.93 2.98 15.99
C ARG A 241 -8.31 2.04 17.13
N TYR A 242 -9.39 1.27 17.00
CA TYR A 242 -9.72 0.23 17.97
C TYR A 242 -8.75 -0.95 17.89
N LEU A 243 -8.52 -1.47 16.68
CA LEU A 243 -7.68 -2.63 16.41
C LEU A 243 -6.26 -2.45 16.92
N PHE A 244 -5.60 -1.35 16.55
CA PHE A 244 -4.21 -1.06 16.91
C PHE A 244 -3.98 -0.61 18.36
N SER A 245 -5.05 -0.47 19.13
CA SER A 245 -4.95 -0.11 20.56
C SER A 245 -5.87 -0.99 21.39
N ASN A 246 -6.00 -2.25 20.99
CA ASN A 246 -6.87 -3.19 21.68
C ASN A 246 -6.32 -3.44 23.09
N LYS A 247 -7.16 -3.33 24.11
CA LYS A 247 -6.74 -3.48 25.51
C LYS A 247 -6.12 -4.85 25.79
N ILE A 248 -6.54 -5.87 25.04
CA ILE A 248 -6.11 -7.26 25.28
C ILE A 248 -4.61 -7.45 25.05
N GLN A 249 -4.00 -6.71 24.11
CA GLN A 249 -2.57 -6.86 23.82
C GLN A 249 -1.73 -6.39 25.00
N TYR A 250 -2.08 -5.26 25.61
CA TYR A 250 -1.40 -4.73 26.80
C TYR A 250 -1.65 -5.58 28.05
N ALA A 251 -2.90 -6.03 28.26
CA ALA A 251 -3.27 -6.83 29.42
C ALA A 251 -2.52 -8.16 29.48
N ARG A 252 -2.19 -8.75 28.31
CA ARG A 252 -1.48 -10.03 28.23
C ARG A 252 0.01 -9.92 28.52
N VAL A 253 0.60 -8.75 28.29
CA VAL A 253 1.98 -8.43 28.69
C VAL A 253 2.08 -8.22 30.22
N GLY A 254 0.96 -7.91 30.89
CA GLY A 254 0.93 -7.57 32.31
C GLY A 254 0.82 -6.06 32.61
N LEU A 255 0.73 -5.23 31.56
CA LEU A 255 0.59 -3.78 31.70
C LEU A 255 -0.84 -3.36 32.11
N ASP A 256 -1.00 -2.18 32.72
CA ASP A 256 -2.33 -1.56 32.86
C ASP A 256 -2.88 -1.22 31.47
N ALA A 257 -3.76 -2.08 30.99
CA ALA A 257 -4.33 -1.99 29.65
C ALA A 257 -5.11 -0.70 29.38
N ARG A 258 -5.66 -0.03 30.41
CA ARG A 258 -6.32 1.27 30.21
C ARG A 258 -5.28 2.37 30.09
N ALA A 259 -4.26 2.38 30.95
CA ALA A 259 -3.18 3.36 30.91
C ALA A 259 -2.34 3.23 29.63
N ALA A 260 -1.82 2.03 29.32
CA ALA A 260 -1.04 1.74 28.13
C ALA A 260 -1.79 2.15 26.85
N ARG A 261 -3.08 1.84 26.75
CA ARG A 261 -3.91 2.27 25.62
C ARG A 261 -4.02 3.79 25.50
N ARG A 262 -4.14 4.52 26.61
CA ARG A 262 -4.18 6.00 26.58
C ARG A 262 -2.85 6.55 26.08
N ILE A 263 -1.74 6.01 26.57
CA ILE A 263 -0.38 6.39 26.18
C ILE A 263 -0.16 6.12 24.67
N ALA A 264 -0.43 4.90 24.21
CA ALA A 264 -0.32 4.53 22.79
C ALA A 264 -1.14 5.43 21.87
N ARG A 265 -2.33 5.86 22.32
CA ARG A 265 -3.22 6.77 21.56
C ARG A 265 -2.79 8.23 21.56
N ALA A 266 -1.95 8.61 22.52
CA ALA A 266 -1.40 9.96 22.66
C ALA A 266 -0.02 10.08 21.98
N SER A 267 0.68 8.96 21.74
CA SER A 267 1.99 8.92 21.08
C SER A 267 1.99 9.65 19.74
N ALA A 268 2.95 10.57 19.58
CA ALA A 268 3.19 11.31 18.35
C ALA A 268 3.74 10.37 17.27
N HIS A 269 4.77 9.59 17.61
CA HIS A 269 5.34 8.54 16.75
C HIS A 269 4.28 7.58 16.21
N ARG A 270 3.39 7.09 17.09
CA ARG A 270 2.31 6.17 16.66
C ARG A 270 1.32 6.82 15.69
N ARG A 271 1.13 8.13 15.78
CA ARG A 271 0.29 8.89 14.86
C ARG A 271 0.98 9.05 13.50
N GLU A 272 2.28 9.31 13.48
CA GLU A 272 3.07 9.40 12.25
C GLU A 272 3.05 8.09 11.48
N VAL A 273 3.26 6.96 12.15
CA VAL A 273 3.14 5.61 11.56
C VAL A 273 1.74 5.35 10.99
N GLN A 274 0.69 5.83 11.64
CA GLN A 274 -0.69 5.69 11.12
C GLN A 274 -0.94 6.58 9.91
N ILE A 275 -0.38 7.79 9.89
CA ILE A 275 -0.49 8.72 8.76
C ILE A 275 0.28 8.18 7.56
N SER A 276 1.51 7.69 7.75
CA SER A 276 2.32 7.11 6.67
C SER A 276 1.63 5.87 6.07
N GLY A 277 1.16 4.95 6.91
CA GLY A 277 0.46 3.74 6.46
C GLY A 277 -0.86 4.01 5.73
N PHE A 278 -1.54 5.13 6.00
CA PHE A 278 -2.78 5.50 5.32
C PHE A 278 -2.57 6.38 4.08
N ALA A 279 -1.39 6.98 3.91
CA ALA A 279 -1.14 7.96 2.86
C ALA A 279 -1.41 7.43 1.43
N PRO A 280 -0.98 6.21 1.04
CA PRO A 280 -1.27 5.67 -0.30
C PRO A 280 -2.78 5.55 -0.58
N LEU A 281 -3.53 5.03 0.39
CA LEU A 281 -4.97 4.86 0.27
C LEU A 281 -5.68 6.21 0.24
N ALA A 282 -5.25 7.15 1.07
CA ALA A 282 -5.79 8.51 1.08
C ALA A 282 -5.62 9.20 -0.27
N ALA A 283 -4.42 9.10 -0.87
CA ALA A 283 -4.12 9.65 -2.18
C ALA A 283 -5.01 9.03 -3.27
N PHE A 284 -5.16 7.71 -3.27
CA PHE A 284 -6.03 7.03 -4.23
C PHE A 284 -7.51 7.43 -4.05
N LEU A 285 -8.02 7.47 -2.82
CA LEU A 285 -9.39 7.90 -2.55
C LEU A 285 -9.62 9.37 -2.95
N GLU A 286 -8.61 10.24 -2.86
CA GLU A 286 -8.67 11.60 -3.41
C GLU A 286 -8.70 11.61 -4.94
N GLU A 287 -7.82 10.83 -5.59
CA GLU A 287 -7.75 10.68 -7.05
C GLU A 287 -9.12 10.33 -7.65
N VAL A 288 -9.80 9.32 -7.10
CA VAL A 288 -11.12 8.91 -7.60
C VAL A 288 -12.27 9.77 -7.04
N GLY A 289 -11.99 10.71 -6.13
CA GLY A 289 -12.98 11.56 -5.47
C GLY A 289 -13.96 10.78 -4.59
N LEU A 290 -13.43 9.80 -3.86
CA LEU A 290 -14.09 9.04 -2.79
C LEU A 290 -13.55 9.42 -1.39
N MET A 291 -12.75 10.48 -1.28
CA MET A 291 -12.37 11.09 0.00
C MET A 291 -13.32 12.25 0.37
N GLY A 292 -14.47 11.91 0.92
CA GLY A 292 -15.51 12.87 1.33
C GLY A 292 -15.13 13.69 2.57
N ARG A 293 -15.87 14.79 2.81
CA ARG A 293 -15.63 15.71 3.94
C ARG A 293 -15.80 15.03 5.31
N ILE A 294 -16.82 14.17 5.45
CA ILE A 294 -17.10 13.44 6.70
C ILE A 294 -16.05 12.35 6.88
N ALA A 295 -15.72 11.58 5.83
CA ALA A 295 -14.65 10.59 5.88
C ALA A 295 -13.33 11.21 6.36
N ARG A 296 -12.91 12.31 5.73
CA ARG A 296 -11.71 13.06 6.12
C ARG A 296 -11.72 13.48 7.59
N ARG A 297 -12.88 13.91 8.11
CA ARG A 297 -13.04 14.27 9.52
C ARG A 297 -12.88 13.05 10.44
N MET A 298 -13.46 11.91 10.07
CA MET A 298 -13.40 10.67 10.85
C MET A 298 -11.99 10.08 10.87
N TRP A 299 -11.31 10.02 9.71
CA TRP A 299 -9.91 9.59 9.61
C TRP A 299 -8.97 10.47 10.42
N ARG A 300 -9.11 11.80 10.33
CA ARG A 300 -8.35 12.76 11.16
C ARG A 300 -8.60 12.58 12.66
N ARG A 301 -9.87 12.44 13.06
CA ARG A 301 -10.22 12.19 14.47
C ARG A 301 -9.65 10.86 14.98
N SER A 302 -9.44 9.90 14.07
CA SER A 302 -8.92 8.59 14.39
C SER A 302 -7.39 8.54 14.48
N GLY A 303 -6.69 9.50 13.88
CA GLY A 303 -5.23 9.62 13.91
C GLY A 303 -4.52 9.31 12.59
N PHE A 304 -5.27 9.04 11.51
CA PHE A 304 -4.73 8.60 10.22
C PHE A 304 -4.54 9.75 9.21
N LEU A 305 -4.96 10.96 9.55
CA LEU A 305 -4.68 12.15 8.76
C LEU A 305 -4.09 13.24 9.67
N PRO A 306 -3.19 14.09 9.13
CA PRO A 306 -2.64 15.20 9.87
C PRO A 306 -3.75 16.13 10.37
N ALA A 307 -3.47 16.78 11.50
CA ALA A 307 -4.30 17.88 11.98
C ALA A 307 -4.39 18.95 10.88
N LYS A 308 -5.50 19.70 10.81
CA LYS A 308 -5.52 20.89 9.97
C LYS A 308 -4.49 21.86 10.56
N THR A 309 -3.38 22.06 9.87
CA THR A 309 -2.52 23.21 10.13
C THR A 309 -3.40 24.45 9.93
N PRO A 310 -3.60 25.32 10.94
CA PRO A 310 -4.18 26.62 10.67
C PRO A 310 -3.23 27.34 9.72
N LEU A 311 -3.76 27.88 8.61
CA LEU A 311 -3.02 28.78 7.72
C LEU A 311 -2.52 29.96 8.56
N ARG A 312 -1.27 29.88 9.04
CA ARG A 312 -0.54 31.05 9.52
C ARG A 312 0.28 31.57 8.35
N LEU A 313 -0.17 32.70 7.81
CA LEU A 313 0.66 33.58 7.01
C LEU A 313 1.80 34.06 7.92
N THR A 314 3.02 33.60 7.70
CA THR A 314 4.22 34.28 8.17
C THR A 314 5.26 34.19 7.07
N ALA A 315 5.49 35.34 6.44
CA ALA A 315 6.63 35.61 5.59
C ALA A 315 7.90 35.83 6.45
N ALA A 316 9.03 35.46 5.85
CA ALA A 316 10.43 35.84 6.15
C ALA A 316 11.02 35.42 7.52
N ALA A 317 12.04 34.56 7.52
CA ALA A 317 13.45 34.92 7.31
C ALA A 317 14.38 33.77 7.76
N ASP A 318 15.51 33.68 7.07
CA ASP A 318 16.65 32.76 7.17
C ASP A 318 17.04 32.23 8.57
N SER A 319 17.36 30.94 8.65
CA SER A 319 18.69 30.45 9.05
C SER A 319 18.75 28.91 8.98
N THR A 320 19.90 28.43 8.53
CA THR A 320 20.34 27.05 8.25
C THR A 320 20.11 26.07 9.42
N PRO A 321 19.91 24.77 9.12
CA PRO A 321 20.72 23.77 9.81
C PRO A 321 21.12 22.54 8.96
N GLY A 322 22.41 22.17 9.11
CA GLY A 322 22.87 20.86 9.57
C GLY A 322 22.26 19.59 8.95
N THR A 323 23.07 18.95 8.12
CA THR A 323 23.08 17.54 7.73
C THR A 323 23.10 16.59 8.93
N ASP A 324 22.20 15.58 8.95
CA ASP A 324 22.59 14.15 8.83
C ASP A 324 21.39 13.21 8.51
N ALA A 325 21.70 12.06 7.91
CA ALA A 325 20.90 11.05 7.17
C ALA A 325 19.91 10.20 8.01
N GLY A 326 18.98 9.37 7.51
CA GLY A 326 18.66 8.76 6.19
C GLY A 326 17.27 8.08 6.30
N ILE A 327 16.53 7.63 5.27
CA ILE A 327 16.85 6.97 4.01
C ILE A 327 16.06 7.67 2.88
N THR A 328 16.78 8.09 1.85
CA THR A 328 16.28 8.80 0.67
C THR A 328 15.87 7.81 -0.41
N GLU A 329 14.65 7.93 -0.94
CA GLU A 329 14.46 7.68 -2.38
C GLU A 329 15.34 8.73 -3.06
N GLU A 330 16.50 8.34 -3.60
CA GLU A 330 17.46 9.30 -4.14
C GLU A 330 16.88 9.95 -5.39
N VAL A 331 16.47 11.20 -5.22
CA VAL A 331 16.01 12.07 -6.29
C VAL A 331 17.20 12.88 -6.77
N TYR A 332 17.67 12.63 -7.99
CA TYR A 332 18.61 13.52 -8.66
C TYR A 332 17.87 14.81 -9.03
N ASP A 333 18.35 15.95 -8.55
CA ASP A 333 17.85 17.27 -8.91
C ASP A 333 19.02 18.14 -9.35
N GLY A 334 19.09 18.43 -10.64
CA GLY A 334 20.26 19.12 -11.20
C GLY A 334 20.18 19.32 -12.70
N PHE A 335 21.29 19.77 -13.28
CA PHE A 335 21.36 20.02 -14.72
C PHE A 335 21.66 18.74 -15.50
N ALA A 336 21.08 18.63 -16.68
CA ALA A 336 21.35 17.63 -17.69
C ALA A 336 21.47 18.29 -19.07
N VAL A 337 22.07 17.59 -20.03
CA VAL A 337 22.05 17.96 -21.43
C VAL A 337 21.01 17.08 -22.12
N LEU A 338 20.03 17.70 -22.75
CA LEU A 338 18.99 17.06 -23.55
C LEU A 338 19.34 17.21 -25.04
N ASP A 339 19.47 16.09 -25.72
CA ASP A 339 19.63 16.01 -27.17
C ASP A 339 18.32 15.51 -27.79
N THR A 340 17.76 16.34 -28.67
CA THR A 340 16.49 16.10 -29.37
C THR A 340 16.67 15.85 -30.87
N GLY A 341 17.91 15.73 -31.36
CA GLY A 341 18.27 15.62 -32.78
C GLY A 341 18.45 16.97 -33.48
N ASP A 342 17.83 18.04 -32.96
CA ASP A 342 17.96 19.43 -33.45
C ASP A 342 19.00 20.25 -32.66
N GLY A 343 19.84 19.58 -31.86
CA GLY A 343 20.93 20.15 -31.08
C GLY A 343 20.81 19.97 -29.57
N ASP A 344 21.97 19.99 -28.90
CA ASP A 344 22.13 19.78 -27.46
C ASP A 344 21.71 21.02 -26.65
N ARG A 345 20.97 20.80 -25.56
CA ARG A 345 20.50 21.89 -24.68
C ARG A 345 20.66 21.55 -23.22
N ARG A 346 21.17 22.50 -22.44
CA ARG A 346 21.19 22.38 -20.98
C ARG A 346 19.79 22.60 -20.42
N VAL A 347 19.33 21.66 -19.59
CA VAL A 347 18.02 21.68 -18.93
C VAL A 347 18.16 21.29 -17.46
N HIS A 348 17.25 21.76 -16.62
CA HIS A 348 17.14 21.37 -15.23
C HIS A 348 16.14 20.21 -15.10
N VAL A 349 16.59 19.10 -14.52
CA VAL A 349 15.82 17.85 -14.41
C VAL A 349 15.74 17.40 -12.97
N ARG A 350 14.59 16.82 -12.64
CA ARG A 350 14.39 16.06 -11.40
C ARG A 350 14.04 14.62 -11.74
N LEU A 351 14.93 13.68 -11.43
CA LEU A 351 14.85 12.27 -11.82
C LEU A 351 14.89 11.37 -10.59
N ALA A 352 14.17 10.25 -10.65
CA ALA A 352 14.22 9.18 -9.66
C ALA A 352 14.02 7.85 -10.36
N GLY A 353 14.54 6.77 -9.77
CA GLY A 353 14.42 5.43 -10.33
C GLY A 353 14.23 4.36 -9.28
N HIS A 354 13.93 3.16 -9.74
CA HIS A 354 13.78 1.96 -8.91
C HIS A 354 13.98 0.71 -9.77
N LEU A 355 14.39 -0.38 -9.15
CA LEU A 355 14.37 -1.70 -9.80
C LEU A 355 12.91 -2.20 -9.89
N ASP A 356 12.45 -2.50 -11.10
CA ASP A 356 11.12 -3.09 -11.32
C ASP A 356 11.21 -4.62 -11.12
N PRO A 357 10.52 -5.19 -10.11
CA PRO A 357 10.60 -6.61 -9.79
C PRO A 357 9.76 -7.52 -10.73
N ILE A 358 9.11 -6.96 -11.74
CA ILE A 358 8.36 -7.70 -12.77
C ILE A 358 9.28 -8.07 -13.93
N ASP A 359 10.14 -7.15 -14.37
CA ASP A 359 11.07 -7.39 -15.49
C ASP A 359 12.55 -7.41 -15.09
N GLY A 360 12.87 -7.10 -13.82
CA GLY A 360 14.23 -7.10 -13.28
C GLY A 360 15.11 -5.96 -13.79
N LYS A 361 14.53 -4.95 -14.44
CA LYS A 361 15.26 -3.80 -14.98
C LYS A 361 15.12 -2.58 -14.07
N TYR A 362 16.08 -1.68 -14.14
CA TYR A 362 15.99 -0.40 -13.45
C TYR A 362 15.13 0.57 -14.28
N HIS A 363 14.01 1.05 -13.72
CA HIS A 363 13.11 2.00 -14.37
C HIS A 363 13.27 3.35 -13.71
N TRP A 364 13.53 4.37 -14.51
CA TRP A 364 13.70 5.73 -14.03
C TRP A 364 12.79 6.71 -14.78
N ARG A 365 12.34 7.73 -14.06
CA ARG A 365 11.43 8.75 -14.58
C ARG A 365 11.71 10.09 -13.92
N GLY A 366 11.21 11.15 -14.54
CA GLY A 366 11.37 12.47 -13.98
C GLY A 366 10.68 13.56 -14.76
N THR A 367 11.08 14.78 -14.44
CA THR A 367 10.52 16.00 -15.01
C THR A 367 11.65 16.92 -15.47
N ILE A 368 11.51 17.45 -16.68
CA ILE A 368 12.33 18.54 -17.21
C ILE A 368 11.60 19.85 -16.93
N LEU A 369 12.21 20.71 -16.12
CA LEU A 369 11.55 21.85 -15.48
C LEU A 369 11.54 23.11 -16.35
N ASP A 370 12.53 23.27 -17.22
CA ASP A 370 12.82 24.50 -17.98
C ASP A 370 12.91 24.27 -19.50
N ALA A 371 12.44 23.13 -19.99
CA ALA A 371 12.38 22.83 -21.43
C ALA A 371 11.38 23.74 -22.18
N PRO A 372 11.74 24.27 -23.37
CA PRO A 372 10.84 25.09 -24.16
C PRO A 372 9.59 24.32 -24.60
N SER A 373 8.47 25.04 -24.69
CA SER A 373 7.13 24.48 -25.00
C SER A 373 6.99 23.82 -26.37
N THR A 374 7.99 23.97 -27.24
CA THR A 374 8.03 23.46 -28.61
C THR A 374 8.59 22.04 -28.71
N ILE A 375 9.09 21.46 -27.61
CA ILE A 375 9.61 20.09 -27.60
C ILE A 375 8.44 19.09 -27.72
N ALA A 376 8.52 18.22 -28.73
CA ALA A 376 7.54 17.16 -28.96
C ALA A 376 7.79 15.94 -28.07
N ALA A 377 6.73 15.18 -27.79
CA ALA A 377 6.87 13.86 -27.19
C ALA A 377 7.57 12.91 -28.17
N GLY A 378 8.57 12.17 -27.70
CA GLY A 378 9.42 11.37 -28.58
C GLY A 378 10.70 10.86 -27.93
N PRO A 379 11.49 10.07 -28.66
CA PRO A 379 12.80 9.61 -28.21
C PRO A 379 13.77 10.79 -28.11
N VAL A 380 14.59 10.78 -27.06
CA VAL A 380 15.62 11.79 -26.79
C VAL A 380 16.83 11.12 -26.15
N ARG A 381 17.99 11.80 -26.13
CA ARG A 381 19.11 11.39 -25.28
C ARG A 381 19.28 12.38 -24.13
N LEU A 382 19.58 11.85 -22.95
CA LEU A 382 19.81 12.66 -21.76
C LEU A 382 21.20 12.35 -21.20
N SER A 383 21.98 13.40 -20.96
CA SER A 383 23.35 13.30 -20.45
C SER A 383 23.52 14.04 -19.14
N ILE A 384 24.11 13.39 -18.13
CA ILE A 384 24.52 14.00 -16.86
C ILE A 384 25.97 13.59 -16.62
N GLY A 385 26.87 14.57 -16.50
CA GLY A 385 28.31 14.31 -16.43
C GLY A 385 28.81 13.57 -17.69
N THR A 386 29.39 12.40 -17.50
CA THR A 386 29.91 11.53 -18.58
C THR A 386 28.90 10.49 -19.06
N ARG A 387 27.77 10.32 -18.37
CA ARG A 387 26.76 9.30 -18.70
C ARG A 387 25.74 9.87 -19.67
N THR A 388 25.45 9.11 -20.73
CA THR A 388 24.43 9.45 -21.74
C THR A 388 23.53 8.24 -21.96
N VAL A 389 22.22 8.45 -21.89
CA VAL A 389 21.23 7.37 -21.98
C VAL A 389 20.12 7.73 -22.97
N ASP A 390 19.54 6.70 -23.59
CA ASP A 390 18.32 6.85 -24.37
C ASP A 390 17.13 6.99 -23.42
N ALA A 391 16.27 7.97 -23.72
CA ALA A 391 15.10 8.31 -22.94
C ALA A 391 13.93 8.67 -23.84
N ARG A 392 12.77 8.87 -23.23
CA ARG A 392 11.57 9.31 -23.94
C ARG A 392 10.88 10.43 -23.19
N ILE A 393 10.58 11.52 -23.90
CA ILE A 393 9.64 12.53 -23.43
C ILE A 393 8.22 11.99 -23.68
N ASN A 394 7.44 11.87 -22.60
CA ASN A 394 6.11 11.26 -22.64
C ASN A 394 5.05 12.29 -23.00
N GLU A 395 5.01 13.39 -22.26
CA GLU A 395 4.04 14.46 -22.44
C GLU A 395 4.51 15.77 -21.79
N ARG A 396 3.89 16.87 -22.20
CA ARG A 396 3.98 18.15 -21.51
C ARG A 396 2.91 18.20 -20.43
N THR A 397 3.30 18.51 -19.21
CA THR A 397 2.39 18.63 -18.07
C THR A 397 1.58 19.93 -18.16
N SER A 398 0.45 19.99 -17.46
CA SER A 398 -0.37 21.20 -17.35
C SER A 398 0.34 22.38 -16.67
N GLN A 399 1.47 22.13 -15.99
CA GLN A 399 2.32 23.14 -15.37
C GLN A 399 3.42 23.66 -16.31
N GLY A 400 3.45 23.18 -17.56
CA GLY A 400 4.40 23.62 -18.57
C GLY A 400 5.73 22.87 -18.60
N THR A 401 5.94 21.90 -17.71
CA THR A 401 7.12 21.03 -17.65
C THR A 401 6.97 19.81 -18.57
N HIS A 402 8.03 19.03 -18.79
CA HIS A 402 7.97 17.83 -19.63
C HIS A 402 8.28 16.57 -18.82
N SER A 403 7.44 15.53 -18.93
CA SER A 403 7.70 14.23 -18.32
C SER A 403 8.69 13.43 -19.16
N VAL A 404 9.70 12.84 -18.53
CA VAL A 404 10.71 12.00 -19.17
C VAL A 404 10.84 10.66 -18.45
N SER A 405 11.13 9.58 -19.18
CA SER A 405 11.39 8.25 -18.62
C SER A 405 12.38 7.44 -19.44
N GLY A 406 13.05 6.49 -18.80
CA GLY A 406 13.90 5.50 -19.44
C GLY A 406 13.94 4.18 -18.66
N ILE A 407 14.50 3.15 -19.30
CA ILE A 407 14.65 1.79 -18.77
C ILE A 407 16.11 1.38 -18.92
N GLY A 408 16.69 0.78 -17.87
CA GLY A 408 18.09 0.45 -17.77
C GLY A 408 18.84 1.41 -16.85
N GLU A 409 20.16 1.47 -17.02
CA GLU A 409 21.02 2.34 -16.23
C GLU A 409 20.56 3.82 -16.37
N PRO A 410 20.37 4.54 -15.24
CA PRO A 410 19.97 5.94 -15.29
C PRO A 410 21.15 6.85 -15.65
N PRO A 411 20.87 8.09 -16.07
CA PRO A 411 21.94 9.05 -16.39
C PRO A 411 22.65 9.60 -15.15
N PHE A 412 22.10 9.41 -13.94
CA PHE A 412 22.71 9.83 -12.67
C PHE A 412 23.43 8.66 -11.97
N GLU A 413 24.34 8.97 -11.06
CA GLU A 413 25.05 7.93 -10.28
C GLU A 413 24.08 7.19 -9.36
N LEU A 414 24.24 5.87 -9.29
CA LEU A 414 23.56 4.99 -8.36
C LEU A 414 24.55 4.62 -7.27
N ASP A 415 24.12 4.61 -6.01
CA ASP A 415 24.90 4.02 -4.93
C ASP A 415 25.17 2.53 -5.22
N SER A 416 26.34 2.03 -4.78
CA SER A 416 26.88 0.70 -5.13
C SER A 416 25.98 -0.52 -4.84
N ALA A 417 24.85 -0.33 -4.16
CA ALA A 417 23.84 -1.37 -3.91
C ALA A 417 22.82 -1.56 -5.03
N ASP A 418 22.68 -0.59 -5.95
CA ASP A 418 21.65 -0.57 -7.02
C ASP A 418 22.22 -0.65 -8.45
N ALA A 419 23.54 -0.79 -8.58
CA ALA A 419 24.18 -0.93 -9.89
C ALA A 419 23.85 -2.31 -10.52
N PRO A 420 23.37 -2.37 -11.78
CA PRO A 420 23.20 -3.64 -12.46
C PRO A 420 24.56 -4.32 -12.67
N GLU A 421 24.70 -5.58 -12.26
CA GLU A 421 25.91 -6.37 -12.52
C GLU A 421 26.19 -6.42 -14.03
N VAL A 422 27.28 -5.78 -14.44
CA VAL A 422 27.80 -5.87 -15.80
C VAL A 422 28.42 -7.25 -15.97
N SER A 423 27.66 -8.18 -16.57
CA SER A 423 28.20 -9.42 -17.09
C SER A 423 29.14 -9.11 -18.27
N ALA A 424 30.42 -8.91 -17.99
CA ALA A 424 31.47 -8.93 -19.00
C ALA A 424 31.63 -10.38 -19.50
N ALA A 425 31.03 -10.69 -20.64
CA ALA A 425 31.34 -11.89 -21.42
C ALA A 425 32.29 -11.50 -22.55
N GLY A 426 33.49 -12.08 -22.53
CA GLY A 426 34.33 -12.25 -23.71
C GLY A 426 33.86 -13.40 -24.58
#